data_AF-A0AAV0IXQ9-F1
#
_entry.id   AF-A0AAV0IXQ9-F1
#
_cell.length_a   1.000
_cell.length_b   1.000
_cell.length_c   1.000
_cell.angle_alpha   90.00
_cell.angle_beta   90.00
_cell.angle_gamma   90.00
#
_symmetry.space_group_name_H-M   'P 1'
#
loop_
_entity.id
_entity.type
_entity.pdbx_description
1 polymer ?
#
loop_
_entity_poly.entity_id
_entity_poly.type
_entity_poly.pdbx_seq_one_letter_code
_entity_poly.pdbx_strand_id
1 'polypeptide(L)'
;MSFPKGYGGQKKVRAWMDEFQKLPYISPYDDASRRIDPESELMEKRVVGVLHELLSLTIHKKTKRNYLRSLREELILPHKFTRMFTRYPGIFYLSLKCKTTTVALREGYRRGKLAEPHPLARLRDKFYHVMRTGVLYRGKGESMVNPEMMLNDAEEEEEEEEGEEEDEGSESCYDETSDEE
;
A
#
# COMPACT_ATOMS: atom_id res chain seq x y z
N MET A 1 10.83 -7.11 -12.83
CA MET A 1 9.47 -6.81 -12.32
C MET A 1 8.74 -8.09 -11.96
N SER A 2 8.01 -8.08 -10.85
CA SER A 2 7.14 -9.17 -10.41
C SER A 2 5.68 -8.80 -10.70
N PHE A 3 4.92 -9.68 -11.34
CA PHE A 3 3.47 -9.51 -11.56
C PHE A 3 2.68 -10.36 -10.55
N PRO A 4 1.42 -10.04 -10.24
CA PRO A 4 0.61 -10.90 -9.38
C PRO A 4 0.49 -12.31 -9.96
N LYS A 5 0.37 -13.33 -9.09
CA LYS A 5 0.08 -14.71 -9.53
C LYS A 5 -1.20 -14.70 -10.37
N GLY A 6 -1.20 -15.42 -11.50
CA GLY A 6 -2.35 -15.46 -12.42
C GLY A 6 -2.50 -14.24 -13.35
N TYR A 7 -1.61 -13.24 -13.30
CA TYR A 7 -1.67 -12.11 -14.22
C TYR A 7 -1.36 -12.55 -15.66
N GLY A 8 -2.34 -12.44 -16.56
CA GLY A 8 -2.21 -12.85 -17.95
C GLY A 8 -1.33 -11.90 -18.78
N GLY A 9 -0.75 -12.41 -19.88
CA GLY A 9 -0.05 -11.58 -20.86
C GLY A 9 1.27 -10.95 -20.37
N GLN A 10 1.91 -11.52 -19.34
CA GLN A 10 3.09 -10.95 -18.69
C GLN A 10 4.22 -10.56 -19.64
N LYS A 11 4.48 -11.34 -20.69
CA LYS A 11 5.53 -11.04 -21.68
C LYS A 11 5.24 -9.74 -22.44
N LYS A 12 4.00 -9.53 -22.88
CA LYS A 12 3.57 -8.32 -23.58
C LYS A 12 3.63 -7.11 -22.67
N VAL A 13 3.11 -7.24 -21.44
CA VAL A 13 3.13 -6.16 -20.45
C VAL A 13 4.56 -5.81 -20.05
N ARG A 14 5.46 -6.79 -19.94
CA ARG A 14 6.89 -6.54 -19.70
C ARG A 14 7.52 -5.75 -20.84
N ALA A 15 7.34 -6.17 -22.09
CA ALA A 15 7.87 -5.45 -23.25
C ALA A 15 7.33 -4.00 -23.33
N TRP A 16 6.02 -3.81 -23.14
CA TRP A 16 5.42 -2.49 -23.10
C TRP A 16 5.97 -1.63 -21.95
N MET A 17 6.20 -2.24 -20.78
CA MET A 17 6.81 -1.54 -19.66
C MET A 17 8.27 -1.19 -19.92
N ASP A 18 9.03 -2.04 -20.63
CA ASP A 18 10.40 -1.74 -21.03
C ASP A 18 10.45 -0.54 -22.00
N GLU A 19 9.48 -0.42 -22.92
CA GLU A 19 9.30 0.79 -23.75
C GLU A 19 8.95 2.02 -22.91
N PHE A 20 8.02 1.89 -21.96
CA PHE A 20 7.68 2.95 -21.01
C PHE A 20 8.89 3.38 -20.16
N GLN A 21 9.82 2.48 -19.84
CA GLN A 21 11.05 2.84 -19.12
C GLN A 21 12.06 3.63 -19.96
N LYS A 22 11.99 3.54 -21.30
CA LYS A 22 12.85 4.33 -22.20
C LYS A 22 12.42 5.78 -22.34
N LEU A 23 11.17 6.11 -21.96
CA LEU A 23 10.70 7.49 -21.97
C LEU A 23 11.54 8.36 -21.02
N PRO A 24 11.83 9.62 -21.40
CA PRO A 24 12.65 10.51 -20.58
C PRO A 24 11.98 10.71 -19.21
N TYR A 25 12.78 10.56 -18.16
CA TYR A 25 12.33 10.86 -16.81
C TYR A 25 12.33 12.37 -16.60
N ILE A 26 11.15 12.91 -16.30
CA ILE A 26 10.96 14.33 -16.00
C ILE A 26 10.86 14.45 -14.50
N SER A 27 11.67 15.34 -13.92
CA SER A 27 11.68 15.58 -12.49
C SER A 27 10.26 15.92 -12.02
N PRO A 28 9.75 15.26 -10.98
CA PRO A 28 8.48 15.59 -10.33
C PRO A 28 8.36 17.05 -9.89
N TYR A 29 9.51 17.68 -9.64
CA TYR A 29 9.66 19.05 -9.17
C TYR A 29 9.75 20.10 -10.29
N ASP A 30 9.86 19.69 -11.55
CA ASP A 30 9.88 20.62 -12.68
C ASP A 30 8.46 21.10 -13.05
N ASP A 31 8.37 22.35 -13.53
CA ASP A 31 7.10 22.94 -13.99
C ASP A 31 6.68 22.35 -15.35
N ALA A 32 6.09 21.17 -15.27
CA ALA A 32 5.61 20.39 -16.40
C ALA A 32 4.32 20.91 -17.02
N SER A 33 3.58 21.78 -16.31
CA SER A 33 2.24 22.24 -16.68
C SER A 33 2.18 22.91 -18.06
N ARG A 34 3.28 23.53 -18.49
CA ARG A 34 3.38 24.27 -19.76
C ARG A 34 4.10 23.52 -20.87
N ARG A 35 4.75 22.39 -20.57
CA ARG A 35 5.68 21.73 -21.51
C ARG A 35 5.18 20.39 -22.05
N ILE A 36 4.15 19.82 -21.44
CA ILE A 36 3.73 18.44 -21.72
C ILE A 36 2.24 18.41 -22.03
N ASP A 37 1.90 17.73 -23.13
CA ASP A 37 0.51 17.43 -23.45
C ASP A 37 -0.10 16.49 -22.39
N PRO A 38 -1.26 16.84 -21.78
CA PRO A 38 -1.87 16.04 -20.72
C PRO A 38 -2.25 14.60 -21.09
N GLU A 39 -2.43 14.30 -22.38
CA GLU A 39 -2.80 12.98 -22.89
C GLU A 39 -1.59 12.16 -23.39
N SER A 40 -0.39 12.74 -23.36
CA SER A 40 0.85 12.09 -23.78
C SER A 40 1.31 11.00 -22.81
N GLU A 41 1.94 9.94 -23.34
CA GLU A 41 2.65 8.93 -22.55
C GLU A 41 3.75 9.53 -21.66
N LEU A 42 4.26 10.71 -22.03
CA LEU A 42 5.26 11.45 -21.26
C LEU A 42 4.65 12.11 -20.02
N MET A 43 3.40 12.62 -20.10
CA MET A 43 2.65 13.05 -18.91
C MET A 43 2.39 11.86 -17.99
N GLU A 44 2.00 10.73 -18.55
CA GLU A 44 1.83 9.49 -17.80
C GLU A 44 3.09 9.07 -17.07
N LYS A 45 4.24 9.10 -17.75
CA LYS A 45 5.55 8.81 -17.16
C LYS A 45 5.84 9.70 -15.96
N ARG A 46 5.61 11.02 -16.10
CA ARG A 46 5.75 11.97 -15.01
C ARG A 46 4.81 11.65 -13.85
N VAL A 47 3.54 11.40 -14.11
CA VAL A 47 2.54 11.08 -13.06
C VAL A 47 2.95 9.82 -12.28
N VAL A 48 3.41 8.78 -12.97
CA VAL A 48 3.94 7.58 -12.31
C VAL A 48 5.15 7.94 -11.45
N GLY A 49 6.08 8.74 -11.96
CA GLY A 49 7.26 9.20 -11.21
C GLY A 49 6.90 9.98 -9.95
N VAL A 50 6.03 10.98 -10.05
CA VAL A 50 5.55 11.79 -8.91
C VAL A 50 4.90 10.92 -7.85
N LEU A 51 3.99 10.02 -8.25
CA LEU A 51 3.31 9.12 -7.32
C LEU A 51 4.27 8.11 -6.69
N HIS A 52 5.26 7.67 -7.46
CA HIS A 52 6.30 6.77 -6.98
C HIS A 52 7.14 7.44 -5.89
N GLU A 53 7.67 8.63 -6.16
CA GLU A 53 8.43 9.39 -5.17
C GLU A 53 7.60 9.70 -3.93
N LEU A 54 6.38 10.21 -4.09
CA LEU A 54 5.50 10.56 -2.98
C LEU A 54 5.25 9.35 -2.07
N LEU A 55 4.95 8.18 -2.64
CA LEU A 55 4.76 6.97 -1.86
C LEU A 55 6.08 6.51 -1.23
N SER A 56 7.21 6.67 -1.93
CA SER A 56 8.53 6.33 -1.41
C SER A 56 8.89 7.13 -0.15
N LEU A 57 8.39 8.36 -0.01
CA LEU A 57 8.58 9.19 1.18
C LEU A 57 7.71 8.74 2.36
N THR A 58 6.66 7.96 2.13
CA THR A 58 5.81 7.46 3.22
C THR A 58 6.48 6.29 3.96
N ILE A 59 6.31 6.26 5.29
CA ILE A 59 6.90 5.23 6.18
C ILE A 59 6.58 3.80 5.71
N HIS A 60 5.33 3.56 5.30
CA HIS A 60 4.87 2.24 4.87
C HIS A 60 4.82 2.09 3.34
N LYS A 61 5.40 3.02 2.58
CA LYS A 61 5.35 3.01 1.10
C LYS A 61 3.92 2.86 0.54
N LYS A 62 2.91 3.34 1.28
CA LYS A 62 1.47 3.22 0.97
C LYS A 62 0.66 4.37 1.56
N THR A 63 -0.47 4.69 0.93
CA THR A 63 -1.42 5.71 1.40
C THR A 63 -2.84 5.43 0.92
N LYS A 64 -3.83 6.11 1.51
CA LYS A 64 -5.23 6.03 1.04
C LYS A 64 -5.36 6.76 -0.30
N ARG A 65 -6.06 6.16 -1.26
CA ARG A 65 -6.32 6.75 -2.59
C ARG A 65 -6.94 8.15 -2.50
N ASN A 66 -7.81 8.38 -1.51
CA ASN A 66 -8.50 9.66 -1.33
C ASN A 66 -7.54 10.79 -0.96
N TYR A 67 -6.46 10.52 -0.21
CA TYR A 67 -5.47 11.55 0.14
C TYR A 67 -4.70 12.03 -1.09
N LEU A 68 -4.38 11.11 -2.02
CA LEU A 68 -3.76 11.48 -3.29
C LEU A 68 -4.69 12.34 -4.15
N ARG A 69 -6.01 12.13 -4.06
CA ARG A 69 -6.99 12.95 -4.78
C ARG A 69 -7.00 14.40 -4.29
N SER A 70 -6.80 14.62 -3.01
CA SER A 70 -6.70 15.97 -2.42
C SER A 70 -5.45 16.72 -2.87
N LEU A 71 -4.36 16.00 -3.19
CA LEU A 71 -3.09 16.57 -3.65
C LEU A 71 -3.01 16.76 -5.18
N ARG A 72 -4.12 16.56 -5.90
CA ARG A 72 -4.13 16.57 -7.38
C ARG A 72 -3.59 17.86 -7.96
N GLU A 73 -4.06 19.00 -7.45
CA GLU A 73 -3.74 20.33 -7.99
C GLU A 73 -2.29 20.70 -7.68
N GLU A 74 -1.87 20.50 -6.43
CA GLU A 74 -0.51 20.76 -5.95
C GLU A 74 0.56 19.96 -6.71
N LEU A 75 0.24 18.73 -7.10
CA LEU A 75 1.16 17.84 -7.80
C LEU A 75 1.02 17.91 -9.34
N ILE A 76 0.14 18.77 -9.84
CA ILE A 76 -0.15 18.94 -11.27
C ILE A 76 -0.51 17.58 -11.88
N LEU A 77 -1.46 16.87 -11.25
CA LEU A 77 -1.93 15.56 -11.69
C LEU A 77 -3.18 15.69 -12.58
N PRO A 78 -3.30 14.88 -13.65
CA PRO A 78 -4.50 14.87 -14.49
C PRO A 78 -5.76 14.47 -13.72
N HIS A 79 -6.94 14.91 -14.16
CA HIS A 79 -8.21 14.59 -13.48
C HIS A 79 -8.44 13.08 -13.30
N LYS A 80 -8.00 12.27 -14.26
CA LYS A 80 -8.16 10.81 -14.27
C LYS A 80 -6.89 10.04 -13.81
N PHE A 81 -5.99 10.67 -13.06
CA PHE A 81 -4.72 10.06 -12.63
C PHE A 81 -4.90 8.76 -11.84
N THR A 82 -6.04 8.53 -11.19
CA THR A 82 -6.23 7.29 -10.42
C THR A 82 -6.24 6.02 -11.29
N ARG A 83 -6.42 6.16 -12.61
CA ARG A 83 -6.28 5.05 -13.58
C ARG A 83 -4.86 4.51 -13.64
N MET A 84 -3.86 5.29 -13.23
CA MET A 84 -2.46 4.87 -13.23
C MET A 84 -2.22 3.70 -12.29
N PHE A 85 -2.97 3.60 -11.18
CA PHE A 85 -2.82 2.49 -10.23
C PHE A 85 -3.21 1.13 -10.82
N THR A 86 -4.18 1.10 -11.73
CA THR A 86 -4.61 -0.14 -12.41
C THR A 86 -3.85 -0.37 -13.71
N ARG A 87 -3.40 0.69 -14.39
CA ARG A 87 -2.61 0.60 -15.63
C ARG A 87 -1.18 0.11 -15.39
N TYR A 88 -0.60 0.43 -14.23
CA TYR A 88 0.79 0.07 -13.90
C TYR A 88 0.86 -0.92 -12.71
N PRO A 89 0.29 -2.14 -12.84
CA PRO A 89 0.25 -3.13 -11.76
C PRO A 89 1.63 -3.70 -11.42
N GLY A 90 2.65 -3.47 -12.25
CA GLY A 90 4.05 -3.81 -11.94
C GLY A 90 4.68 -2.87 -10.92
N ILE A 91 4.14 -1.65 -10.76
CA ILE A 91 4.68 -0.58 -9.91
C ILE A 91 3.78 -0.38 -8.70
N PHE A 92 2.48 -0.21 -8.93
CA PHE A 92 1.50 0.03 -7.88
C PHE A 92 0.70 -1.22 -7.57
N TYR A 93 0.34 -1.36 -6.29
CA TYR A 93 -0.65 -2.30 -5.82
C TYR A 93 -1.85 -1.53 -5.26
N LEU A 94 -3.06 -1.96 -5.62
CA LEU A 94 -4.29 -1.35 -5.18
C LEU A 94 -5.05 -2.38 -4.34
N SER A 95 -5.22 -2.11 -3.05
CA SER A 95 -6.01 -2.93 -2.15
C SER A 95 -7.32 -2.23 -1.79
N LEU A 96 -8.42 -2.98 -1.77
CA LEU A 96 -9.70 -2.51 -1.24
C LEU A 96 -10.00 -3.32 0.03
N LYS A 97 -10.00 -2.65 1.19
CA LYS A 97 -10.40 -3.25 2.48
C LYS A 97 -11.39 -2.33 3.17
N CYS A 98 -12.51 -2.86 3.66
CA CYS A 98 -13.53 -2.12 4.42
C CYS A 98 -13.91 -0.76 3.78
N LYS A 99 -14.26 -0.76 2.48
CA LYS A 99 -14.56 0.45 1.67
C LYS A 99 -13.41 1.47 1.53
N THR A 100 -12.23 1.18 2.08
CA THR A 100 -11.02 2.00 1.96
C THR A 100 -10.10 1.46 0.88
N THR A 101 -9.86 2.27 -0.14
CA THR A 101 -8.87 1.95 -1.17
C THR A 101 -7.49 2.48 -0.76
N THR A 102 -6.51 1.58 -0.65
CA THR A 102 -5.12 1.90 -0.34
C THR A 102 -4.25 1.60 -1.54
N VAL A 103 -3.36 2.53 -1.86
CA VAL A 103 -2.33 2.39 -2.90
C VAL A 103 -1.00 2.13 -2.21
N ALA A 104 -0.25 1.14 -2.67
CA ALA A 104 1.09 0.82 -2.19
C ALA A 104 2.08 0.68 -3.35
N LEU A 105 3.37 0.95 -3.07
CA LEU A 105 4.45 0.62 -3.99
C LEU A 105 4.80 -0.85 -3.89
N ARG A 106 4.81 -1.56 -5.03
CA ARG A 106 5.14 -2.99 -5.04
C ARG A 106 6.59 -3.27 -4.70
N GLU A 107 7.51 -2.42 -5.14
CA GLU A 107 8.93 -2.54 -4.80
C GLU A 107 9.20 -2.36 -3.30
N GLY A 108 8.33 -1.63 -2.59
CA GLY A 108 8.44 -1.42 -1.15
C GLY A 108 8.09 -2.65 -0.33
N TYR A 109 7.60 -3.73 -0.95
CA TYR A 109 7.13 -4.92 -0.26
C TYR A 109 7.73 -6.20 -0.84
N ARG A 110 8.13 -7.13 0.05
CA ARG A 110 8.57 -8.49 -0.29
C ARG A 110 7.80 -9.47 0.58
N ARG A 111 7.13 -10.44 -0.04
CA ARG A 111 6.32 -11.47 0.65
C ARG A 111 5.36 -10.89 1.71
N GLY A 112 4.68 -9.79 1.36
CA GLY A 112 3.72 -9.13 2.25
C GLY A 112 4.33 -8.21 3.32
N LYS A 113 5.64 -8.31 3.61
CA LYS A 113 6.36 -7.45 4.56
C LYS A 113 7.03 -6.28 3.86
N LEU A 114 7.27 -5.19 4.58
CA LEU A 114 7.97 -4.01 4.05
C LEU A 114 9.43 -4.39 3.76
N ALA A 115 9.91 -4.14 2.55
CA ALA A 115 11.24 -4.57 2.09
C ALA A 115 12.36 -3.89 2.87
N GLU A 116 12.18 -2.62 3.24
CA GLU A 116 13.10 -1.85 4.06
C GLU A 116 12.28 -1.12 5.14
N PRO A 117 12.11 -1.74 6.33
CA PRO A 117 11.24 -1.19 7.35
C PRO A 117 11.91 -0.05 8.12
N HIS A 118 11.28 1.13 8.09
CA HIS A 118 11.65 2.25 8.94
C HIS A 118 11.53 1.87 10.43
N PRO A 119 12.37 2.41 11.35
CA PRO A 119 12.29 2.10 12.78
C PRO A 119 10.90 2.26 13.40
N LEU A 120 10.16 3.29 12.98
CA LEU A 120 8.78 3.52 13.41
C LEU A 120 7.80 2.44 12.92
N ALA A 121 8.04 1.85 11.75
CA ALA A 121 7.24 0.73 11.27
C ALA A 121 7.47 -0.50 12.18
N ARG A 122 8.74 -0.82 12.47
CA ARG A 122 9.10 -1.92 13.39
C ARG A 122 8.49 -1.75 14.78
N LEU A 123 8.53 -0.53 15.33
CA LEU A 123 7.93 -0.24 16.64
C LEU A 123 6.41 -0.43 16.61
N ARG A 124 5.76 -0.01 15.52
CA ARG A 124 4.33 -0.21 15.33
C ARG A 124 3.96 -1.69 15.24
N ASP A 125 4.76 -2.50 14.57
CA ASP A 125 4.55 -3.95 14.48
C ASP A 125 4.68 -4.62 15.86
N LYS A 126 5.70 -4.24 16.65
CA LYS A 126 5.83 -4.67 18.05
C LYS A 126 4.63 -4.28 18.89
N PHE A 127 4.16 -3.03 18.75
CA PHE A 127 2.97 -2.56 19.46
C PHE A 127 1.73 -3.37 19.08
N TYR A 128 1.51 -3.65 17.79
CA TYR A 128 0.41 -4.50 17.35
C TYR A 128 0.51 -5.93 17.90
N HIS A 129 1.71 -6.51 17.91
CA HIS A 129 1.94 -7.82 18.51
C HIS A 129 1.51 -7.83 19.98
N VAL A 130 2.00 -6.87 20.78
CA VAL A 130 1.64 -6.76 22.21
C VAL A 130 0.16 -6.49 22.41
N MET A 131 -0.50 -5.70 21.56
CA MET A 131 -1.96 -5.52 21.67
C MET A 131 -2.73 -6.81 21.43
N ARG A 132 -2.28 -7.64 20.47
CA ARG A 132 -2.93 -8.90 20.11
C ARG A 132 -2.70 -9.98 21.17
N THR A 133 -1.46 -10.10 21.67
CA THR A 133 -1.08 -11.12 22.65
C THR A 133 -1.30 -10.70 24.09
N GLY A 134 -1.25 -9.39 24.38
CA GLY A 134 -1.37 -8.83 25.74
C GLY A 134 -2.71 -9.12 26.44
N VAL A 135 -3.79 -9.32 25.69
CA VAL A 135 -5.08 -9.74 26.26
C VAL A 135 -5.02 -11.18 26.78
N LEU A 136 -4.24 -12.06 26.13
CA LEU A 136 -4.05 -13.46 26.54
C LEU A 136 -3.34 -13.57 27.90
N TYR A 137 -2.44 -12.62 28.22
CA TYR A 137 -1.68 -12.60 29.48
C TYR A 137 -2.43 -12.01 30.67
N ARG A 138 -3.63 -11.45 30.48
CA ARG A 138 -4.38 -10.79 31.56
C ARG A 138 -5.06 -11.79 32.52
N GLY A 139 -5.24 -13.05 32.11
CA GLY A 139 -5.89 -14.08 32.92
C GLY A 139 -4.97 -15.19 33.44
N LYS A 140 -3.79 -15.40 32.82
CA LYS A 140 -2.80 -16.40 33.23
C LYS A 140 -1.37 -15.89 32.96
N GLY A 141 -0.70 -15.44 34.03
CA GLY A 141 0.75 -15.52 34.13
C GLY A 141 1.56 -14.30 33.69
N GLU A 142 1.93 -13.49 34.68
CA GLU A 142 3.21 -12.75 34.68
C GLU A 142 4.42 -13.69 34.43
N SER A 143 4.25 -15.01 34.57
CA SER A 143 5.29 -16.03 34.39
C SER A 143 5.57 -16.46 32.95
N MET A 144 4.89 -15.91 31.93
CA MET A 144 5.05 -16.34 30.52
C MET A 144 5.69 -15.27 29.61
N VAL A 145 6.06 -14.11 30.14
CA VAL A 145 6.72 -13.05 29.36
C VAL A 145 8.24 -13.31 29.40
N ASN A 146 8.78 -14.01 28.40
CA ASN A 146 10.23 -14.18 28.28
C ASN A 146 10.85 -12.86 27.76
N PRO A 147 11.73 -12.17 28.52
CA PRO A 147 12.31 -10.90 28.08
C PRO A 147 13.13 -10.99 26.78
N GLU A 148 13.63 -12.18 26.45
CA GLU A 148 14.42 -12.42 25.23
C GLU A 148 13.60 -12.31 23.93
N MET A 149 12.29 -12.61 23.97
CA MET A 149 11.40 -12.47 22.80
C MET A 149 11.14 -11.00 22.41
N MET A 150 11.40 -10.04 23.30
CA MET A 150 11.25 -8.61 23.01
C MET A 150 12.47 -8.03 22.26
N LEU A 151 13.61 -8.70 22.36
CA LEU A 151 14.93 -8.22 21.97
C LEU A 151 15.51 -8.90 20.72
N ASN A 152 15.17 -10.16 20.47
CA ASN A 152 15.58 -10.88 19.27
C ASN A 152 14.42 -10.96 18.27
N ASP A 153 14.52 -10.24 17.16
CA ASP A 153 13.93 -10.62 15.86
C ASP A 153 14.52 -9.73 14.78
N ALA A 154 15.81 -9.97 14.55
CA ALA A 154 16.50 -9.60 13.31
C ALA A 154 16.60 -10.78 12.34
N GLU A 155 16.01 -11.94 12.67
CA GLU A 155 16.03 -13.11 11.80
C GLU A 155 14.62 -13.47 11.31
N GLU A 156 14.60 -13.92 10.06
CA GLU A 156 13.45 -14.01 9.19
C GLU A 156 12.52 -15.16 9.61
N GLU A 157 11.37 -14.86 10.22
CA GLU A 157 10.26 -15.82 10.18
C GLU A 157 9.50 -15.68 8.84
N GLU A 158 9.80 -16.64 7.95
CA GLU A 158 8.95 -17.03 6.82
C GLU A 158 7.72 -17.77 7.36
N GLU A 159 6.71 -17.05 7.82
CA GLU A 159 5.37 -17.64 7.95
C GLU A 159 4.65 -17.54 6.61
N GLU A 160 4.38 -18.70 6.01
CA GLU A 160 3.40 -18.85 4.95
C GLU A 160 2.00 -18.62 5.55
N GLU A 161 1.41 -17.44 5.35
CA GLU A 161 -0.04 -17.27 5.55
C GLU A 161 -0.75 -18.05 4.43
N GLU A 162 -1.09 -19.32 4.70
CA GLU A 162 -2.24 -19.95 4.06
C GLU A 162 -3.50 -19.23 4.54
N GLY A 163 -4.28 -18.74 3.58
CA GLY A 163 -5.49 -17.98 3.84
C GLY A 163 -6.63 -18.89 4.26
N GLU A 164 -7.01 -18.82 5.52
CA GLU A 164 -8.34 -19.19 6.00
C GLU A 164 -8.92 -17.99 6.76
N GLU A 165 -9.72 -17.18 6.06
CA GLU A 165 -10.60 -16.20 6.70
C GLU A 165 -11.92 -16.90 7.04
N GLU A 166 -12.04 -17.41 8.26
CA GLU A 166 -13.32 -17.63 8.92
C GLU A 166 -13.35 -16.80 10.21
N ASP A 167 -14.18 -15.75 10.23
CA ASP A 167 -14.97 -15.38 11.41
C ASP A 167 -16.15 -14.50 10.99
N GLU A 168 -17.33 -15.12 10.90
CA GLU A 168 -18.62 -14.43 10.83
C GLU A 168 -18.94 -13.83 12.21
N GLY A 169 -18.36 -12.68 12.51
CA GLY A 169 -18.79 -11.82 13.61
C GLY A 169 -20.00 -10.97 13.21
N SER A 170 -21.19 -11.53 13.38
CA SER A 170 -22.48 -10.82 13.29
C SER A 170 -22.49 -9.54 14.14
N GLU A 171 -22.51 -8.37 13.50
CA GLU A 171 -22.86 -7.10 14.16
C GLU A 171 -24.29 -6.70 13.73
N SER A 172 -25.24 -7.08 14.57
CA SER A 172 -26.65 -6.68 14.50
C SER A 172 -26.76 -5.17 14.74
N CYS A 173 -27.00 -4.41 13.68
CA CYS A 173 -27.34 -2.99 13.77
C CYS A 173 -28.84 -2.89 14.12
N TYR A 174 -29.17 -2.57 15.37
CA TYR A 174 -30.53 -2.18 15.75
C TYR A 174 -30.80 -0.78 15.17
N ASP A 175 -31.74 -0.73 14.23
CA ASP A 175 -32.36 0.50 13.75
C ASP A 175 -33.48 0.85 14.74
N GLU A 176 -33.26 1.83 15.62
CA GLU A 176 -34.35 2.42 16.39
C GLU A 176 -35.10 3.40 15.50
N THR A 177 -36.14 2.92 14.82
CA THR A 177 -37.17 3.77 14.25
C THR A 177 -38.02 4.31 15.39
N SER A 178 -37.80 5.57 15.77
CA SER A 178 -38.76 6.32 16.59
C SER A 178 -39.86 6.87 15.69
N ASP A 179 -41.05 6.28 15.77
CA ASP A 179 -42.32 6.87 15.31
C ASP A 179 -43.31 6.86 16.50
N GLU A 180 -43.54 8.04 17.09
CA GLU A 180 -44.71 8.45 17.91
C GLU A 180 -44.77 9.99 17.75
N GLU A 181 -45.84 10.70 17.37
CA GLU A 181 -47.26 10.46 17.07
C GLU A 181 -47.68 11.33 15.86
#